data_AF-A0AAV0R7D7-F1
#
_entry.id   AF-A0AAV0R7D7-F1
#
_cell.length_a   1.000
_cell.length_b   1.000
_cell.length_c   1.000
_cell.angle_alpha   90.00
_cell.angle_beta   90.00
_cell.angle_gamma   90.00
#
_symmetry.space_group_name_H-M   'P 1'
#
loop_
_entity.id
_entity.type
_entity.pdbx_description
1 polymer ?
#
loop_
_entity_poly.entity_id
_entity_poly.type
_entity_poly.pdbx_seq_one_letter_code
_entity_poly.pdbx_strand_id
1 'polypeptide(L)'
;MVPAPTASSTDRHDQVPCFPETLNWILENQHKDGSWGLPSAADDRTRNPNLLLKDSLSSTLACVLALKRWGVGDQHIHNALGFIGRNSGSLTDSSQQAPIGFDVVFPAMIQTCAQDFDLNLPLNSANLGAMFRNRDSILSSAAHHRSGGRDAFLAYISEGMGNSPDHWETARKFQRKNGSLFNSPSATAAAFMHLRDADSLGYLRSIVDVNSAAVPAIYPNGIQTQLSLIDAIESLGINRLFGEEIEQALDEIYTSWIQGDEEIFLDPTTCSMAFRILRLNRYPVSPDVFNRFTEDRFWDDTMEGYLKDEMAVLELHKASNVLYPNESILVHQQSWTNEFLMKSMESSPNSANVDDVLNYPFKGDLDRLAHRRNIEQYCTDNTRTLKSSFRFNFEFHFFFL
;
A
#
# COMPACT_ATOMS: atom_id res chain seq x y z
N MET A 1 13.61 14.32 -3.02
CA MET A 1 12.85 15.58 -2.98
C MET A 1 13.10 16.40 -1.70
N VAL A 2 13.21 15.76 -0.53
CA VAL A 2 13.34 16.46 0.77
C VAL A 2 14.65 17.27 0.89
N PRO A 3 14.60 18.60 1.14
CA PRO A 3 15.78 19.41 1.42
C PRO A 3 16.27 19.23 2.87
N ALA A 4 17.57 19.44 3.11
CA ALA A 4 18.16 19.31 4.45
C ALA A 4 17.55 20.31 5.47
N PRO A 5 17.35 19.92 6.75
CA PRO A 5 16.84 20.82 7.81
C PRO A 5 17.84 21.93 8.14
N THR A 6 17.37 23.14 8.43
CA THR A 6 18.22 24.32 8.67
C THR A 6 18.73 24.41 10.11
N ALA A 7 19.93 25.00 10.29
CA ALA A 7 20.43 25.46 11.59
C ALA A 7 20.65 27.00 11.67
N SER A 8 20.63 27.75 10.54
CA SER A 8 20.65 29.23 10.55
C SER A 8 20.31 29.85 9.18
N SER A 9 19.80 31.09 9.21
CA SER A 9 19.29 31.87 8.07
C SER A 9 20.39 32.39 7.13
N THR A 10 20.49 31.86 5.92
CA THR A 10 21.02 32.56 4.73
C THR A 10 20.50 31.86 3.45
N ASP A 11 20.14 32.62 2.42
CA ASP A 11 19.38 32.20 1.22
C ASP A 11 20.10 31.24 0.23
N ARG A 12 20.92 30.29 0.68
CA ARG A 12 21.63 29.33 -0.20
C ARG A 12 21.31 27.86 0.05
N HIS A 13 20.32 27.54 0.88
CA HIS A 13 20.25 26.24 1.56
C HIS A 13 19.19 25.26 1.06
N ASP A 14 18.43 25.60 0.02
CA ASP A 14 17.59 24.65 -0.74
C ASP A 14 18.40 23.78 -1.74
N GLN A 15 19.73 23.79 -1.64
CA GLN A 15 20.64 23.25 -2.65
C GLN A 15 21.13 21.82 -2.39
N VAL A 16 20.85 21.21 -1.23
CA VAL A 16 21.36 19.86 -0.91
C VAL A 16 20.23 18.92 -0.42
N PRO A 17 20.18 17.66 -0.90
CA PRO A 17 19.23 16.67 -0.42
C PRO A 17 19.47 16.30 1.05
N CYS A 18 18.38 16.13 1.81
CA CYS A 18 18.44 15.60 3.17
C CYS A 18 18.94 14.14 3.22
N PHE A 19 18.69 13.39 2.15
CA PHE A 19 19.02 11.96 2.00
C PHE A 19 19.79 11.75 0.69
N PRO A 20 21.06 12.17 0.58
CA PRO A 20 21.84 12.05 -0.66
C PRO A 20 21.98 10.60 -1.14
N GLU A 21 22.03 9.65 -0.22
CA GLU A 21 22.07 8.22 -0.50
C GLU A 21 20.86 7.75 -1.33
N THR A 22 19.66 8.26 -1.05
CA THR A 22 18.45 7.92 -1.84
C THR A 22 18.53 8.42 -3.27
N LEU A 23 19.20 9.56 -3.49
CA LEU A 23 19.43 10.11 -4.83
C LEU A 23 20.45 9.27 -5.60
N ASN A 24 21.50 8.79 -4.93
CA ASN A 24 22.47 7.87 -5.53
C ASN A 24 21.80 6.54 -5.91
N TRP A 25 20.93 6.01 -5.05
CA TRP A 25 20.16 4.80 -5.37
C TRP A 25 19.35 4.98 -6.66
N ILE A 26 18.68 6.13 -6.86
CA ILE A 26 17.94 6.42 -8.10
C ILE A 26 18.87 6.37 -9.32
N LEU A 27 20.06 6.97 -9.24
CA LEU A 27 21.04 6.98 -10.34
C LEU A 27 21.56 5.57 -10.67
N GLU A 28 21.68 4.69 -9.69
CA GLU A 28 22.24 3.35 -9.87
C GLU A 28 21.20 2.29 -10.30
N ASN A 29 19.91 2.57 -10.15
CA ASN A 29 18.83 1.58 -10.30
C ASN A 29 17.86 1.86 -11.46
N GLN A 30 18.24 2.65 -12.46
CA GLN A 30 17.44 2.78 -13.68
C GLN A 30 17.48 1.48 -14.50
N HIS A 31 16.32 0.98 -14.92
CA HIS A 31 16.24 -0.17 -15.82
C HIS A 31 16.80 0.16 -17.21
N LYS A 32 17.17 -0.88 -17.96
CA LYS A 32 17.70 -0.77 -19.34
C LYS A 32 16.73 -0.08 -20.31
N ASP A 33 15.44 -0.17 -20.06
CA ASP A 33 14.41 0.48 -20.88
C ASP A 33 14.15 1.94 -20.48
N GLY A 34 14.85 2.47 -19.47
CA GLY A 34 14.69 3.83 -18.96
C GLY A 34 13.69 3.98 -17.81
N SER A 35 13.00 2.91 -17.40
CA SER A 35 12.04 2.95 -16.30
C SER A 35 12.66 2.77 -14.91
N TRP A 36 11.89 3.10 -13.88
CA TRP A 36 12.05 2.59 -12.51
C TRP A 36 10.75 1.89 -12.08
N GLY A 37 10.85 0.94 -11.15
CA GLY A 37 9.73 0.18 -10.61
C GLY A 37 10.10 -1.29 -10.43
N LEU A 38 9.11 -2.16 -10.24
CA LEU A 38 9.37 -3.60 -10.30
C LEU A 38 9.79 -4.00 -11.72
N PRO A 39 10.87 -4.79 -11.90
CA PRO A 39 11.25 -5.28 -13.20
C PRO A 39 10.09 -6.03 -13.86
N SER A 40 9.80 -5.72 -15.13
CA SER A 40 8.91 -6.56 -15.93
C SER A 40 9.55 -7.95 -15.99
N ALA A 41 8.81 -8.97 -15.54
CA ALA A 41 9.29 -10.35 -15.50
C ALA A 41 9.38 -10.89 -16.94
N ALA A 42 10.40 -10.48 -17.68
CA ALA A 42 10.65 -10.94 -19.03
C ALA A 42 11.07 -12.42 -19.08
N ASP A 43 11.44 -13.02 -17.95
CA ASP A 43 11.84 -14.43 -17.83
C ASP A 43 10.75 -15.37 -17.29
N ASP A 44 9.61 -14.83 -16.82
CA ASP A 44 8.51 -15.66 -16.32
C ASP A 44 7.44 -15.84 -17.40
N ARG A 45 7.43 -17.02 -18.03
CA ARG A 45 6.50 -17.41 -19.12
C ARG A 45 5.03 -17.45 -18.68
N THR A 46 4.73 -17.20 -17.41
CA THR A 46 3.37 -17.17 -16.86
C THR A 46 2.76 -15.77 -16.78
N ARG A 47 3.55 -14.70 -17.01
CA ARG A 47 3.11 -13.32 -16.80
C ARG A 47 2.63 -12.64 -18.08
N ASN A 48 1.65 -11.74 -17.93
CA ASN A 48 1.43 -10.68 -18.90
C ASN A 48 2.38 -9.51 -18.53
N PRO A 49 3.50 -9.30 -19.24
CA PRO A 49 4.56 -8.36 -18.85
C PRO A 49 4.13 -6.88 -18.79
N ASN A 50 2.88 -6.60 -19.17
CA ASN A 50 2.34 -5.26 -19.38
C ASN A 50 1.28 -4.83 -18.36
N LEU A 51 1.00 -5.56 -17.26
CA LEU A 51 -0.09 -5.17 -16.32
C LEU A 51 0.27 -4.07 -15.31
N LEU A 52 1.57 -3.79 -15.12
CA LEU A 52 2.08 -2.83 -14.13
C LEU A 52 2.63 -1.55 -14.77
N LEU A 53 2.22 -1.22 -16.00
CA LEU A 53 2.79 -0.06 -16.70
C LEU A 53 2.48 1.26 -15.99
N LYS A 54 1.30 1.41 -15.38
CA LYS A 54 0.97 2.60 -14.58
C LYS A 54 1.89 2.75 -13.36
N ASP A 55 2.25 1.65 -12.71
CA ASP A 55 3.22 1.64 -11.60
C ASP A 55 4.60 2.10 -12.08
N SER A 56 5.12 1.51 -13.15
CA SER A 56 6.41 1.89 -13.72
C SER A 56 6.42 3.34 -14.21
N LEU A 57 5.34 3.81 -14.84
CA LEU A 57 5.20 5.21 -15.25
C LEU A 57 5.24 6.16 -14.05
N SER A 58 4.51 5.84 -12.97
CA SER A 58 4.49 6.63 -11.75
C SER A 58 5.88 6.71 -11.09
N SER A 59 6.51 5.55 -10.88
CA SER A 59 7.86 5.45 -10.30
C SER A 59 8.91 6.17 -11.15
N THR A 60 8.82 6.04 -12.47
CA THR A 60 9.73 6.71 -13.42
C THR A 60 9.59 8.23 -13.34
N LEU A 61 8.36 8.75 -13.31
CA LEU A 61 8.12 10.19 -13.24
C LEU A 61 8.57 10.77 -11.88
N ALA A 62 8.35 10.05 -10.78
CA ALA A 62 8.86 10.44 -9.47
C ALA A 62 10.40 10.54 -9.44
N CYS A 63 11.10 9.58 -10.07
CA CYS A 63 12.56 9.61 -10.20
C CYS A 63 13.03 10.79 -11.06
N VAL A 64 12.36 11.07 -12.18
CA VAL A 64 12.64 12.24 -13.03
C VAL A 64 12.54 13.55 -12.24
N LEU A 65 11.48 13.71 -11.44
CA LEU A 65 11.31 14.89 -10.58
C LEU A 65 12.43 15.02 -9.55
N ALA A 66 12.83 13.92 -8.90
CA ALA A 66 13.93 13.94 -7.94
C ALA A 66 15.27 14.31 -8.59
N LEU A 67 15.58 13.74 -9.76
CA LEU A 67 16.80 14.05 -10.51
C LEU A 67 16.81 15.51 -11.00
N LYS A 68 15.68 16.02 -11.50
CA LYS A 68 15.56 17.43 -11.90
C LYS A 68 15.65 18.40 -10.74
N ARG A 69 15.04 18.09 -9.59
CA ARG A 69 15.13 18.92 -8.38
C ARG A 69 16.57 19.18 -7.96
N TRP A 70 17.45 18.19 -8.13
CA TRP A 70 18.85 18.27 -7.72
C TRP A 70 19.83 18.51 -8.87
N GLY A 71 19.34 18.71 -10.10
CA GLY A 71 20.18 19.02 -11.25
C GLY A 71 21.18 17.93 -11.61
N VAL A 72 20.82 16.66 -11.44
CA VAL A 72 21.68 15.50 -11.72
C VAL A 72 21.02 14.52 -12.69
N GLY A 73 21.82 13.62 -13.29
CA GLY A 73 21.30 12.46 -14.01
C GLY A 73 20.63 12.77 -15.36
N ASP A 74 21.08 13.78 -16.12
CA ASP A 74 20.44 14.18 -17.39
C ASP A 74 20.25 13.04 -18.40
N GLN A 75 21.21 12.11 -18.49
CA GLN A 75 21.05 10.92 -19.36
C GLN A 75 19.93 10.00 -18.86
N HIS A 76 19.81 9.81 -17.55
CA HIS A 76 18.74 9.01 -16.96
C HIS A 76 17.38 9.64 -17.24
N ILE A 77 17.28 10.96 -17.11
CA ILE A 77 16.07 11.72 -17.45
C ILE A 77 15.73 11.54 -18.93
N HIS A 78 16.71 11.66 -19.84
CA HIS A 78 16.47 11.46 -21.26
C HIS A 78 15.90 10.06 -21.57
N ASN A 79 16.50 9.02 -20.99
CA ASN A 79 16.05 7.64 -21.15
C ASN A 79 14.62 7.45 -20.60
N ALA A 80 14.34 8.05 -19.44
CA ALA A 80 13.06 8.01 -18.76
C ALA A 80 11.94 8.66 -19.57
N LEU A 81 12.21 9.82 -20.17
CA LEU A 81 11.26 10.47 -21.09
C LEU A 81 10.98 9.60 -22.32
N GLY A 82 12.01 8.91 -22.83
CA GLY A 82 11.86 7.91 -23.89
C GLY A 82 10.96 6.74 -23.49
N PHE A 83 11.03 6.28 -22.24
CA PHE A 83 10.11 5.27 -21.69
C PHE A 83 8.67 5.80 -21.55
N ILE A 84 8.51 6.97 -20.94
CA ILE A 84 7.20 7.61 -20.73
C ILE A 84 6.48 7.82 -22.06
N GLY A 85 7.19 8.33 -23.08
CA GLY A 85 6.62 8.58 -24.40
C GLY A 85 6.10 7.30 -25.07
N ARG A 86 6.91 6.22 -25.03
CA ARG A 86 6.56 4.91 -25.61
C ARG A 86 5.35 4.26 -24.93
N ASN A 87 5.18 4.48 -23.63
CA ASN A 87 4.14 3.82 -22.83
C ASN A 87 2.94 4.73 -22.50
N SER A 88 2.89 5.94 -23.05
CA SER A 88 1.84 6.94 -22.77
C SER A 88 0.41 6.46 -23.07
N GLY A 89 0.25 5.49 -23.99
CA GLY A 89 -1.05 4.88 -24.29
C GLY A 89 -1.65 4.07 -23.13
N SER A 90 -0.81 3.57 -22.20
CA SER A 90 -1.27 2.80 -21.03
C SER A 90 -1.91 3.66 -19.93
N LEU A 91 -1.71 4.98 -19.96
CA LEU A 91 -2.26 5.90 -18.97
C LEU A 91 -3.79 5.89 -18.94
N THR A 92 -4.42 5.70 -20.10
CA THR A 92 -5.87 5.69 -20.27
C THR A 92 -6.46 4.28 -20.37
N ASP A 93 -5.62 3.24 -20.30
CA ASP A 93 -6.05 1.85 -20.38
C ASP A 93 -6.67 1.42 -19.03
N SER A 94 -7.95 1.04 -19.06
CA SER A 94 -8.69 0.59 -17.88
C SER A 94 -8.35 -0.86 -17.49
N SER A 95 -7.70 -1.63 -18.35
CA SER A 95 -7.22 -2.98 -18.04
C SER A 95 -5.93 -2.99 -17.20
N GLN A 96 -5.23 -1.85 -17.14
CA GLN A 96 -4.02 -1.67 -16.36
C GLN A 96 -4.34 -1.47 -14.89
N GLN A 97 -3.67 -2.24 -14.03
CA GLN A 97 -3.71 -2.00 -12.58
C GLN A 97 -3.01 -0.67 -12.27
N ALA A 98 -3.70 0.18 -11.52
CA ALA A 98 -3.18 1.48 -11.11
C ALA A 98 -2.78 1.44 -9.63
N PRO A 99 -1.64 2.04 -9.25
CA PRO A 99 -1.34 2.31 -7.85
C PRO A 99 -2.44 3.11 -7.17
N ILE A 100 -2.62 2.90 -5.86
CA ILE A 100 -3.54 3.67 -5.04
C ILE A 100 -3.16 5.16 -5.14
N GLY A 101 -4.12 5.99 -5.54
CA GLY A 101 -3.92 7.42 -5.71
C GLY A 101 -3.33 7.85 -7.05
N PHE A 102 -3.10 6.93 -8.00
CA PHE A 102 -2.50 7.24 -9.31
C PHE A 102 -3.20 8.41 -10.02
N ASP A 103 -4.55 8.41 -10.05
CA ASP A 103 -5.36 9.43 -10.70
C ASP A 103 -5.24 10.83 -10.07
N VAL A 104 -4.63 10.93 -8.90
CA VAL A 104 -4.33 12.19 -8.23
C VAL A 104 -2.82 12.46 -8.29
N VAL A 105 -2.00 11.56 -7.77
CA VAL A 105 -0.55 11.77 -7.62
C VAL A 105 0.15 11.94 -8.98
N PHE A 106 -0.19 11.13 -9.97
CA PHE A 106 0.49 11.17 -11.27
C PHE A 106 0.24 12.47 -12.04
N PRO A 107 -1.01 12.97 -12.17
CA PRO A 107 -1.25 14.29 -12.75
C PRO A 107 -0.60 15.43 -11.94
N ALA A 108 -0.53 15.33 -10.60
CA ALA A 108 0.20 16.30 -9.79
C ALA A 108 1.69 16.36 -10.17
N MET A 109 2.33 15.20 -10.36
CA MET A 109 3.73 15.14 -10.80
C MET A 109 3.95 15.77 -12.19
N ILE A 110 3.00 15.58 -13.12
CA ILE A 110 3.02 16.24 -14.43
C ILE A 110 2.93 17.75 -14.27
N GLN A 111 2.02 18.23 -13.43
CA GLN A 111 1.86 19.65 -13.15
C GLN A 111 3.15 20.25 -12.57
N THR A 112 3.79 19.57 -11.62
CA THR A 112 5.09 19.97 -11.05
C THR A 112 6.19 20.03 -12.12
N CYS A 113 6.25 19.06 -13.05
CA CYS A 113 7.22 19.10 -14.16
C CYS A 113 7.08 20.39 -14.99
N ALA A 114 5.84 20.79 -15.30
CA ALA A 114 5.56 21.95 -16.13
C ALA A 114 5.77 23.27 -15.36
N GLN A 115 5.37 23.34 -14.09
CA GLN A 115 5.38 24.58 -13.30
C GLN A 115 6.74 24.88 -12.68
N ASP A 116 7.42 23.86 -12.14
CA ASP A 116 8.60 24.05 -11.30
C ASP A 116 9.92 23.74 -12.03
N PHE A 117 9.88 22.95 -13.11
CA PHE A 117 11.07 22.43 -13.78
C PHE A 117 11.16 22.71 -15.29
N ASP A 118 10.18 23.39 -15.89
CA ASP A 118 10.08 23.66 -17.33
C ASP A 118 10.34 22.41 -18.20
N LEU A 119 9.86 21.25 -17.72
CA LEU A 119 10.08 19.95 -18.35
C LEU A 119 8.84 19.52 -19.14
N ASN A 120 8.97 19.53 -20.47
CA ASN A 120 7.93 19.06 -21.37
C ASN A 120 7.92 17.53 -21.46
N LEU A 121 6.86 16.91 -20.95
CA LEU A 121 6.67 15.46 -21.05
C LEU A 121 6.10 15.07 -22.42
N PRO A 122 6.56 13.96 -23.02
CA PRO A 122 6.08 13.47 -24.31
C PRO A 122 4.72 12.77 -24.18
N LEU A 123 3.70 13.51 -23.76
CA LEU A 123 2.35 13.02 -23.49
C LEU A 123 1.32 13.70 -24.42
N ASN A 124 0.28 12.95 -24.79
CA ASN A 124 -0.80 13.47 -25.62
C ASN A 124 -1.68 14.48 -24.84
N SER A 125 -1.88 15.67 -25.40
CA SER A 125 -2.66 16.76 -24.78
C SER A 125 -4.11 16.38 -24.46
N ALA A 126 -4.75 15.53 -25.26
CA ALA A 126 -6.10 15.05 -25.00
C ALA A 126 -6.17 14.17 -23.74
N ASN A 127 -5.18 13.28 -23.57
CA ASN A 127 -5.07 12.40 -22.41
C ASN A 127 -4.79 13.21 -21.15
N LEU A 128 -3.87 14.19 -21.23
CA LEU A 128 -3.57 15.11 -20.13
C LEU A 128 -4.81 15.85 -19.65
N GLY A 129 -5.59 16.43 -20.56
CA GLY A 129 -6.81 17.16 -20.21
C GLY A 129 -7.84 16.27 -19.50
N ALA A 130 -7.98 15.00 -19.91
CA ALA A 130 -8.88 14.06 -19.24
C ALA A 130 -8.40 13.71 -17.83
N MET A 131 -7.09 13.49 -17.64
CA MET A 131 -6.49 13.18 -16.35
C MET A 131 -6.65 14.32 -15.35
N PHE A 132 -6.39 15.56 -15.76
CA PHE A 132 -6.58 16.73 -14.90
C PHE A 132 -8.05 16.92 -14.50
N ARG A 133 -9.00 16.75 -15.43
CA ARG A 133 -10.44 16.80 -15.09
C ARG A 133 -10.84 15.70 -14.11
N ASN A 134 -10.31 14.49 -14.25
CA ASN A 134 -10.58 13.39 -13.32
C ASN A 134 -10.05 13.72 -11.93
N ARG A 135 -8.79 14.18 -11.85
CA ARG A 135 -8.18 14.66 -10.60
C ARG A 135 -9.04 15.75 -9.95
N ASP A 136 -9.43 16.78 -10.71
CA ASP A 136 -10.24 17.88 -10.20
C ASP A 136 -11.61 17.40 -9.72
N SER A 137 -12.21 16.40 -10.38
CA SER A 137 -13.46 15.77 -9.94
C SER A 137 -13.29 15.04 -8.59
N ILE A 138 -12.23 14.23 -8.44
CA ILE A 138 -11.90 13.52 -7.20
C ILE A 138 -11.70 14.53 -6.05
N LEU A 139 -10.96 15.61 -6.33
CA LEU A 139 -10.68 16.66 -5.36
C LEU A 139 -11.90 17.55 -5.07
N SER A 140 -12.74 17.86 -6.06
CA SER A 140 -13.91 18.76 -5.92
C SER A 140 -15.14 18.09 -5.33
N SER A 141 -15.24 16.74 -5.42
CA SER A 141 -16.22 15.96 -4.63
C SER A 141 -16.12 16.26 -3.12
N ALA A 142 -15.03 16.88 -2.67
CA ALA A 142 -14.73 17.33 -1.30
C ALA A 142 -15.78 18.24 -0.65
N ALA A 143 -16.61 18.95 -1.40
CA ALA A 143 -17.47 19.97 -0.80
C ALA A 143 -18.78 19.41 -0.21
N HIS A 144 -19.21 18.19 -0.58
CA HIS A 144 -20.60 17.75 -0.32
C HIS A 144 -20.75 16.48 0.55
N HIS A 145 -19.70 15.65 0.70
CA HIS A 145 -19.71 14.48 1.61
C HIS A 145 -18.31 14.25 2.22
N ARG A 146 -18.02 14.89 3.36
CA ARG A 146 -16.80 14.57 4.16
C ARG A 146 -17.08 13.32 4.98
N SER A 147 -16.40 12.22 4.66
CA SER A 147 -16.32 11.02 5.50
C SER A 147 -14.89 10.86 6.03
N GLY A 148 -14.72 10.21 7.18
CA GLY A 148 -13.40 9.95 7.76
C GLY A 148 -12.49 9.15 6.82
N GLY A 149 -13.06 8.17 6.10
CA GLY A 149 -12.36 7.34 5.13
C GLY A 149 -11.84 8.12 3.92
N ARG A 150 -12.60 9.13 3.47
CA ARG A 150 -12.14 10.04 2.41
C ARG A 150 -10.98 10.91 2.89
N ASP A 151 -11.08 11.46 4.10
CA ASP A 151 -10.01 12.26 4.69
C ASP A 151 -8.74 11.41 4.89
N ALA A 152 -8.90 10.14 5.28
CA ALA A 152 -7.83 9.18 5.38
C ALA A 152 -7.18 8.89 4.01
N PHE A 153 -7.98 8.66 2.97
CA PHE A 153 -7.48 8.46 1.61
C PHE A 153 -6.67 9.66 1.12
N LEU A 154 -7.20 10.89 1.25
CA LEU A 154 -6.47 12.09 0.83
C LEU A 154 -5.16 12.27 1.61
N ALA A 155 -5.19 12.00 2.92
CA ALA A 155 -4.00 12.05 3.76
C ALA A 155 -2.98 10.98 3.35
N TYR A 156 -3.43 9.78 2.93
CA TYR A 156 -2.57 8.76 2.37
C TYR A 156 -1.88 9.25 1.09
N ILE A 157 -2.56 9.95 0.19
CA ILE A 157 -2.00 10.43 -1.09
C ILE A 157 -1.48 11.88 -1.03
N SER A 158 -1.06 12.33 0.14
CA SER A 158 -0.72 13.73 0.43
C SER A 158 0.34 14.34 -0.50
N GLU A 159 1.25 13.53 -1.04
CA GLU A 159 2.24 13.97 -2.03
C GLU A 159 1.61 14.51 -3.32
N GLY A 160 0.38 14.10 -3.62
CA GLY A 160 -0.41 14.60 -4.74
C GLY A 160 -1.21 15.86 -4.42
N MET A 161 -1.24 16.35 -3.18
CA MET A 161 -2.20 17.38 -2.74
C MET A 161 -1.68 18.82 -2.86
N GLY A 162 -0.38 19.00 -3.08
CA GLY A 162 0.24 20.32 -3.26
C GLY A 162 0.14 21.23 -2.03
N ASN A 163 0.15 22.55 -2.26
CA ASN A 163 0.22 23.58 -1.21
C ASN A 163 -1.13 23.92 -0.53
N SER A 164 -2.11 23.01 -0.49
CA SER A 164 -3.41 23.28 0.15
C SER A 164 -3.27 23.32 1.69
N PRO A 165 -3.46 24.48 2.38
CA PRO A 165 -3.24 24.57 3.82
C PRO A 165 -4.22 23.72 4.63
N ASP A 166 -5.49 23.68 4.21
CA ASP A 166 -6.56 22.92 4.89
C ASP A 166 -6.32 21.40 4.85
N HIS A 167 -5.60 20.92 3.82
CA HIS A 167 -5.25 19.51 3.67
C HIS A 167 -4.31 19.06 4.79
N TRP A 168 -3.26 19.83 5.07
CA TRP A 168 -2.20 19.42 5.99
C TRP A 168 -2.66 19.36 7.45
N GLU A 169 -3.60 20.22 7.85
CA GLU A 169 -4.25 20.13 9.17
C GLU A 169 -5.11 18.87 9.32
N THR A 170 -5.71 18.41 8.22
CA THR A 170 -6.47 17.15 8.22
C THR A 170 -5.54 15.95 8.21
N ALA A 171 -4.50 15.96 7.37
CA ALA A 171 -3.52 14.88 7.25
C ALA A 171 -2.79 14.61 8.57
N ARG A 172 -2.51 15.65 9.36
CA ARG A 172 -1.85 15.53 10.68
C ARG A 172 -2.57 14.60 11.65
N LYS A 173 -3.90 14.46 11.52
CA LYS A 173 -4.71 13.57 12.38
C LYS A 173 -4.38 12.09 12.17
N PHE A 174 -3.75 11.74 11.06
CA PHE A 174 -3.39 10.38 10.68
C PHE A 174 -1.90 10.06 10.92
N GLN A 175 -1.17 10.96 11.60
CA GLN A 175 0.21 10.68 12.00
C GLN A 175 0.24 9.61 13.08
N ARG A 176 1.02 8.56 12.81
CA ARG A 176 1.26 7.41 13.69
C ARG A 176 2.28 7.76 14.76
N LYS A 177 2.37 6.94 15.81
CA LYS A 177 3.35 7.12 16.91
C LYS A 177 4.79 7.08 16.43
N ASN A 178 5.06 6.35 15.34
CA ASN A 178 6.38 6.31 14.72
C ASN A 178 6.73 7.56 13.90
N GLY A 179 5.83 8.55 13.81
CA GLY A 179 5.99 9.79 13.06
C GLY A 179 5.53 9.74 11.60
N SER A 180 5.17 8.57 11.07
CA SER A 180 4.72 8.41 9.69
C SER A 180 3.26 8.82 9.47
N LEU A 181 2.94 9.21 8.25
CA LEU A 181 1.57 9.13 7.74
C LEU A 181 1.36 7.75 7.12
N PHE A 182 0.48 6.93 7.72
CA PHE A 182 0.09 5.60 7.21
C PHE A 182 1.27 4.66 6.90
N ASN A 183 2.38 4.74 7.66
CA ASN A 183 3.61 4.00 7.36
C ASN A 183 4.16 4.28 5.95
N SER A 184 3.76 5.38 5.29
CA SER A 184 4.12 5.66 3.91
C SER A 184 5.24 6.70 3.81
N PRO A 185 6.41 6.35 3.26
CA PRO A 185 7.52 7.31 3.13
C PRO A 185 7.20 8.49 2.22
N SER A 186 6.48 8.29 1.11
CA SER A 186 6.14 9.39 0.18
C SER A 186 5.20 10.41 0.83
N ALA A 187 4.13 9.93 1.49
CA ALA A 187 3.18 10.79 2.19
C ALA A 187 3.85 11.54 3.36
N THR A 188 4.71 10.84 4.11
CA THR A 188 5.46 11.42 5.24
C THR A 188 6.51 12.43 4.77
N ALA A 189 7.19 12.18 3.66
CA ALA A 189 8.11 13.13 3.05
C ALA A 189 7.38 14.39 2.59
N ALA A 190 6.20 14.25 2.00
CA ALA A 190 5.36 15.39 1.65
C ALA A 190 4.94 16.16 2.91
N ALA A 191 4.41 15.48 3.94
CA ALA A 191 4.06 16.10 5.21
C ALA A 191 5.22 16.88 5.83
N PHE A 192 6.41 16.28 5.92
CA PHE A 192 7.59 16.97 6.42
C PHE A 192 7.96 18.21 5.59
N MET A 193 7.86 18.15 4.26
CA MET A 193 8.17 19.30 3.40
C MET A 193 7.24 20.50 3.65
N HIS A 194 6.00 20.27 4.07
CA HIS A 194 5.02 21.33 4.37
C HIS A 194 4.96 21.71 5.85
N LEU A 195 4.87 20.73 6.75
CA LEU A 195 4.67 20.92 8.19
C LEU A 195 5.96 21.13 8.98
N ARG A 196 7.10 20.68 8.44
CA ARG A 196 8.42 20.74 9.10
C ARG A 196 8.43 20.11 10.51
N ASP A 197 7.66 19.05 10.71
CA ASP A 197 7.55 18.37 11.99
C ASP A 197 8.73 17.39 12.22
N ALA A 198 9.20 17.32 13.47
CA ALA A 198 10.36 16.53 13.85
C ALA A 198 10.09 15.01 13.78
N ASP A 199 8.85 14.59 14.05
CA ASP A 199 8.47 13.17 14.09
C ASP A 199 8.51 12.55 12.68
N SER A 200 7.97 13.25 11.66
CA SER A 200 8.08 12.82 10.27
C SER A 200 9.54 12.72 9.81
N LEU A 201 10.39 13.67 10.21
CA LEU A 201 11.83 13.59 9.90
C LEU A 201 12.50 12.42 10.62
N GLY A 202 12.13 12.15 11.87
CA GLY A 202 12.60 11.01 12.63
C GLY A 202 12.28 9.68 11.94
N TYR A 203 11.04 9.53 11.48
CA TYR A 203 10.61 8.39 10.68
C TYR A 203 11.40 8.24 9.37
N LEU A 204 11.58 9.33 8.61
CA LEU A 204 12.29 9.29 7.33
C LEU A 204 13.77 8.95 7.49
N ARG A 205 14.41 9.38 8.59
CA ARG A 205 15.78 8.99 8.91
C ARG A 205 15.87 7.50 9.27
N SER A 206 14.99 7.03 10.16
CA SER A 206 15.04 5.64 10.61
C SER A 206 14.84 4.65 9.46
N ILE A 207 13.93 4.93 8.53
CA ILE A 207 13.67 4.03 7.41
C ILE A 207 14.81 4.01 6.38
N VAL A 208 15.45 5.15 6.11
CA VAL A 208 16.60 5.22 5.19
C VAL A 208 17.81 4.49 5.78
N ASP A 209 18.03 4.62 7.09
CA ASP A 209 19.09 3.92 7.81
C ASP A 209 18.90 2.40 7.75
N VAL A 210 17.67 1.90 7.94
CA VAL A 210 17.37 0.46 7.91
C VAL A 210 17.47 -0.14 6.51
N ASN A 211 17.04 0.59 5.48
CA ASN A 211 16.87 0.05 4.12
C ASN A 211 18.01 0.40 3.16
N SER A 212 19.17 0.84 3.69
CA SER A 212 20.39 1.08 2.90
C SER A 212 20.14 1.93 1.65
N ALA A 213 19.55 3.12 1.85
CA ALA A 213 19.30 4.15 0.82
C ALA A 213 18.06 4.01 -0.07
N ALA A 214 17.38 2.88 -0.13
CA ALA A 214 16.05 2.77 -0.75
C ALA A 214 14.96 2.76 0.33
N VAL A 215 13.73 3.12 0.00
CA VAL A 215 12.61 2.99 0.94
C VAL A 215 11.45 2.24 0.27
N PRO A 216 10.78 1.32 0.99
CA PRO A 216 9.59 0.64 0.47
C PRO A 216 8.38 1.59 0.37
N ALA A 217 7.30 1.15 -0.27
CA ALA A 217 6.04 1.89 -0.32
C ALA A 217 5.40 2.07 1.07
N ILE A 218 5.61 1.09 1.97
CA ILE A 218 5.10 1.05 3.34
C ILE A 218 6.16 0.47 4.29
N TYR A 219 6.35 1.08 5.46
CA TYR A 219 7.18 0.58 6.56
C TYR A 219 6.77 1.19 7.93
N PRO A 220 6.81 0.44 9.04
CA PRO A 220 6.92 -1.01 9.10
C PRO A 220 5.69 -1.71 8.52
N ASN A 221 5.85 -2.97 8.15
CA ASN A 221 4.79 -3.88 7.74
C ASN A 221 5.09 -5.32 8.22
N GLY A 222 5.89 -5.44 9.29
CA GLY A 222 6.45 -6.70 9.75
C GLY A 222 5.36 -7.64 10.24
N ILE A 223 4.41 -7.14 11.03
CA ILE A 223 3.34 -7.96 11.61
C ILE A 223 2.45 -8.52 10.50
N GLN A 224 2.02 -7.69 9.55
CA GLN A 224 1.20 -8.13 8.42
C GLN A 224 1.96 -9.15 7.54
N THR A 225 3.27 -8.97 7.37
CA THR A 225 4.12 -9.91 6.62
C THR A 225 4.21 -11.27 7.31
N GLN A 226 4.47 -11.28 8.62
CA GLN A 226 4.50 -12.51 9.43
C GLN A 226 3.16 -13.23 9.42
N LEU A 227 2.04 -12.50 9.61
CA LEU A 227 0.69 -13.06 9.52
C LEU A 227 0.41 -13.66 8.14
N SER A 228 0.80 -12.97 7.06
CA SER A 228 0.64 -13.50 5.69
C SER A 228 1.44 -14.77 5.45
N LEU A 229 2.63 -14.86 6.05
CA LEU A 229 3.50 -16.03 5.94
C LEU A 229 2.93 -17.22 6.71
N ILE A 230 2.46 -17.01 7.94
CA ILE A 230 1.79 -18.03 8.75
C ILE A 230 0.54 -18.52 8.02
N ASP A 231 -0.30 -17.61 7.51
CA ASP A 231 -1.51 -17.95 6.75
C ASP A 231 -1.19 -18.77 5.49
N ALA A 232 -0.12 -18.43 4.77
CA ALA A 232 0.35 -19.20 3.62
C ALA A 232 0.83 -20.60 4.03
N ILE A 233 1.62 -20.71 5.09
CA ILE A 233 2.12 -22.00 5.59
C ILE A 233 0.99 -22.92 6.08
N GLU A 234 0.02 -22.37 6.82
CA GLU A 234 -1.16 -23.10 7.30
C GLU A 234 -2.08 -23.50 6.14
N SER A 235 -2.35 -22.58 5.20
CA SER A 235 -3.22 -22.85 4.05
C SER A 235 -2.65 -23.92 3.12
N LEU A 236 -1.32 -23.99 2.96
CA LEU A 236 -0.63 -25.04 2.20
C LEU A 236 -0.52 -26.38 2.95
N GLY A 237 -0.83 -26.42 4.25
CA GLY A 237 -0.78 -27.65 5.06
C GLY A 237 0.64 -28.11 5.41
N ILE A 238 1.62 -27.20 5.38
CA ILE A 238 3.03 -27.48 5.68
C ILE A 238 3.47 -26.95 7.05
N ASN A 239 2.55 -26.42 7.85
CA ASN A 239 2.79 -25.85 9.19
C ASN A 239 3.52 -26.80 10.16
N ARG A 240 3.37 -28.11 10.02
CA ARG A 240 4.08 -29.11 10.85
C ARG A 240 5.61 -29.05 10.71
N LEU A 241 6.12 -28.44 9.63
CA LEU A 241 7.56 -28.28 9.39
C LEU A 241 8.14 -27.05 10.09
N PHE A 242 7.31 -26.12 10.56
CA PHE A 242 7.70 -24.80 11.08
C PHE A 242 7.03 -24.52 12.45
N GLY A 243 6.81 -25.56 13.25
CA GLY A 243 5.98 -25.46 14.45
C GLY A 243 6.54 -24.51 15.50
N GLU A 244 7.84 -24.61 15.80
CA GLU A 244 8.50 -23.78 16.81
C GLU A 244 8.55 -22.31 16.39
N GLU A 245 8.79 -22.06 15.12
CA GLU A 245 8.95 -20.71 14.59
C GLU A 245 7.60 -20.00 14.38
N ILE A 246 6.55 -20.75 14.04
CA ILE A 246 5.18 -20.24 14.06
C ILE A 246 4.80 -19.87 15.50
N GLU A 247 5.09 -20.73 16.48
CA GLU A 247 4.78 -20.45 17.89
C GLU A 247 5.50 -19.17 18.38
N GLN A 248 6.80 -19.04 18.09
CA GLN A 248 7.56 -17.83 18.43
C GLN A 248 6.98 -16.57 17.78
N ALA A 249 6.66 -16.61 16.48
CA ALA A 249 6.08 -15.48 15.78
C ALA A 249 4.70 -15.10 16.35
N LEU A 250 3.87 -16.08 16.69
CA LEU A 250 2.56 -15.83 17.30
C LEU A 250 2.67 -15.25 18.71
N ASP A 251 3.66 -15.63 19.50
CA ASP A 251 3.92 -15.05 20.82
C ASP A 251 4.30 -13.56 20.74
N GLU A 252 5.13 -13.19 19.75
CA GLU A 252 5.50 -11.80 19.48
C GLU A 252 4.27 -10.99 19.02
N ILE A 253 3.50 -11.51 18.07
CA ILE A 253 2.27 -10.88 17.58
C ILE A 253 1.24 -10.74 18.71
N TYR A 254 1.10 -11.76 19.57
CA TYR A 254 0.19 -11.73 20.71
C TYR A 254 0.62 -10.67 21.74
N THR A 255 1.92 -10.49 21.93
CA THR A 255 2.46 -9.42 22.77
C THR A 255 2.07 -8.05 22.23
N SER A 256 2.24 -7.81 20.93
CA SER A 256 1.77 -6.57 20.26
C SER A 256 0.25 -6.40 20.34
N TRP A 257 -0.51 -7.49 20.22
CA TRP A 257 -1.96 -7.49 20.38
C TRP A 257 -2.38 -7.01 21.77
N ILE A 258 -1.78 -7.55 22.84
CA ILE A 258 -2.07 -7.16 24.22
C ILE A 258 -1.65 -5.71 24.51
N GLN A 259 -0.57 -5.25 23.89
CA GLN A 259 -0.10 -3.87 24.04
C GLN A 259 -0.96 -2.84 23.31
N GLY A 260 -1.91 -3.26 22.46
CA GLY A 260 -2.71 -2.32 21.69
C GLY A 260 -1.92 -1.69 20.55
N ASP A 261 -1.00 -2.43 19.91
CA ASP A 261 -0.15 -1.91 18.84
C ASP A 261 -0.95 -1.37 17.65
N GLU A 262 -0.67 -0.13 17.26
CA GLU A 262 -1.38 0.55 16.18
C GLU A 262 -1.15 -0.11 14.82
N GLU A 263 -0.04 -0.83 14.62
CA GLU A 263 0.22 -1.61 13.40
C GLU A 263 -0.84 -2.71 13.19
N ILE A 264 -1.34 -3.31 14.28
CA ILE A 264 -2.44 -4.29 14.22
C ILE A 264 -3.78 -3.58 14.10
N PHE A 265 -4.00 -2.57 14.94
CA PHE A 265 -5.34 -2.10 15.27
C PHE A 265 -5.89 -0.99 14.38
N LEU A 266 -5.04 -0.31 13.60
CA LEU A 266 -5.46 0.73 12.65
C LEU A 266 -5.72 0.18 11.24
N ASP A 267 -5.23 -1.01 10.91
CA ASP A 267 -5.43 -1.65 9.60
C ASP A 267 -6.45 -2.78 9.70
N PRO A 268 -7.61 -2.70 9.02
CA PRO A 268 -8.64 -3.74 9.07
C PRO A 268 -8.14 -5.12 8.66
N THR A 269 -7.26 -5.16 7.65
CA THR A 269 -6.69 -6.42 7.13
C THR A 269 -5.82 -7.10 8.18
N THR A 270 -4.84 -6.38 8.73
CA THR A 270 -3.90 -6.89 9.75
C THR A 270 -4.65 -7.27 11.04
N CYS A 271 -5.60 -6.45 11.49
CA CYS A 271 -6.42 -6.76 12.66
C CYS A 271 -7.20 -8.07 12.49
N SER A 272 -7.83 -8.25 11.32
CA SER A 272 -8.62 -9.45 11.01
C SER A 272 -7.77 -10.71 10.90
N MET A 273 -6.61 -10.61 10.23
CA MET A 273 -5.64 -11.70 10.15
C MET A 273 -5.11 -12.08 11.54
N ALA A 274 -4.67 -11.09 12.33
CA ALA A 274 -4.17 -11.31 13.68
C ALA A 274 -5.21 -12.00 14.55
N PHE A 275 -6.44 -11.47 14.59
CA PHE A 275 -7.54 -12.07 15.35
C PHE A 275 -7.77 -13.53 14.96
N ARG A 276 -7.91 -13.81 13.66
CA ARG A 276 -8.22 -15.14 13.14
C ARG A 276 -7.10 -16.12 13.48
N ILE A 277 -5.86 -15.79 13.16
CA ILE A 277 -4.70 -16.68 13.28
C ILE A 277 -4.39 -16.94 14.76
N LEU A 278 -4.38 -15.89 15.60
CA LEU A 278 -4.22 -16.05 17.06
C LEU A 278 -5.31 -16.93 17.66
N ARG A 279 -6.57 -16.71 17.28
CA ARG A 279 -7.70 -17.50 17.78
C ARG A 279 -7.62 -18.96 17.37
N LEU A 280 -7.28 -19.25 16.11
CA LEU A 280 -7.11 -20.61 15.62
C LEU A 280 -5.97 -21.34 16.34
N ASN A 281 -4.92 -20.61 16.72
CA ASN A 281 -3.80 -21.09 17.52
C ASN A 281 -4.02 -20.99 19.04
N ARG A 282 -5.27 -20.82 19.49
CA ARG A 282 -5.72 -20.90 20.90
C ARG A 282 -5.26 -19.74 21.80
N TYR A 283 -4.78 -18.64 21.24
CA TYR A 283 -4.52 -17.43 22.00
C TYR A 283 -5.85 -16.75 22.39
N PRO A 284 -5.96 -16.21 23.63
CA PRO A 284 -7.19 -15.55 24.06
C PRO A 284 -7.27 -14.15 23.46
N VAL A 285 -8.14 -14.00 22.47
CA VAL A 285 -8.45 -12.73 21.76
C VAL A 285 -9.95 -12.44 21.78
N SER A 286 -10.30 -11.18 22.08
CA SER A 286 -11.70 -10.71 22.10
C SER A 286 -12.14 -10.21 20.72
N PRO A 287 -13.37 -10.52 20.27
CA PRO A 287 -13.89 -9.97 19.02
C PRO A 287 -14.30 -8.49 19.13
N ASP A 288 -14.28 -7.89 20.34
CA ASP A 288 -14.65 -6.48 20.56
C ASP A 288 -13.80 -5.50 19.74
N VAL A 289 -12.64 -5.94 19.26
CA VAL A 289 -11.79 -5.19 18.35
C VAL A 289 -12.55 -4.76 17.09
N PHE A 290 -13.52 -5.55 16.63
CA PHE A 290 -14.32 -5.29 15.43
C PHE A 290 -15.37 -4.20 15.62
N ASN A 291 -15.58 -3.67 16.83
CA ASN A 291 -16.46 -2.51 17.03
C ASN A 291 -15.99 -1.26 16.26
N ARG A 292 -14.72 -1.22 15.86
CA ARG A 292 -14.15 -0.15 15.01
C ARG A 292 -14.41 -0.37 13.51
N PHE A 293 -14.84 -1.57 13.13
CA PHE A 293 -15.05 -2.01 11.74
C PHE A 293 -16.49 -2.52 11.53
N THR A 294 -17.46 -1.98 12.28
CA THR A 294 -18.89 -2.16 11.94
C THR A 294 -19.13 -1.65 10.52
N GLU A 295 -20.13 -2.18 9.82
CA GLU A 295 -20.40 -1.84 8.42
C GLU A 295 -20.33 -0.33 8.14
N ASP A 296 -21.11 0.44 8.90
CA ASP A 296 -21.18 1.89 8.87
C ASP A 296 -19.82 2.56 9.14
N ARG A 297 -19.07 2.13 10.16
CA ARG A 297 -17.72 2.69 10.44
C ARG A 297 -16.69 2.29 9.39
N PHE A 298 -16.77 1.07 8.87
CA PHE A 298 -15.86 0.61 7.83
C PHE A 298 -16.00 1.51 6.59
N TRP A 299 -17.22 1.72 6.11
CA TRP A 299 -17.48 2.55 4.93
C TRP A 299 -17.22 4.05 5.16
N ASP A 300 -17.53 4.58 6.35
CA ASP A 300 -17.43 6.02 6.61
C ASP A 300 -16.08 6.46 7.16
N ASP A 301 -15.39 5.65 7.97
CA ASP A 301 -14.21 6.07 8.73
C ASP A 301 -12.88 5.49 8.21
N THR A 302 -12.91 4.40 7.44
CA THR A 302 -11.67 3.72 6.98
C THR A 302 -11.31 4.04 5.52
N MET A 303 -10.02 4.07 5.22
CA MET A 303 -9.54 4.26 3.85
C MET A 303 -9.93 3.06 2.98
N GLU A 304 -9.84 1.86 3.53
CA GLU A 304 -10.18 0.58 2.89
C GLU A 304 -11.66 0.58 2.48
N GLY A 305 -12.56 1.04 3.36
CA GLY A 305 -13.97 1.18 3.04
C GLY A 305 -14.23 2.21 1.94
N TYR A 306 -13.58 3.38 1.99
CA TYR A 306 -13.69 4.39 0.94
C TYR A 306 -13.23 3.85 -0.43
N LEU A 307 -12.15 3.06 -0.44
CA LEU A 307 -11.61 2.41 -1.64
C LEU A 307 -12.38 1.16 -2.05
N LYS A 308 -13.35 0.70 -1.25
CA LYS A 308 -14.06 -0.58 -1.43
C LYS A 308 -13.09 -1.75 -1.56
N ASP A 309 -12.10 -1.79 -0.67
CA ASP A 309 -11.05 -2.81 -0.66
C ASP A 309 -11.66 -4.20 -0.38
N GLU A 310 -11.75 -5.02 -1.43
CA GLU A 310 -12.28 -6.38 -1.35
C GLU A 310 -11.42 -7.29 -0.47
N MET A 311 -10.10 -7.08 -0.42
CA MET A 311 -9.20 -7.89 0.40
C MET A 311 -9.41 -7.63 1.89
N ALA A 312 -9.61 -6.36 2.27
CA ALA A 312 -9.92 -6.00 3.65
C ALA A 312 -11.25 -6.63 4.11
N VAL A 313 -12.28 -6.56 3.26
CA VAL A 313 -13.59 -7.19 3.54
C VAL A 313 -13.48 -8.71 3.58
N LEU A 314 -12.66 -9.31 2.72
CA LEU A 314 -12.42 -10.76 2.71
C LEU A 314 -11.76 -11.24 4.00
N GLU A 315 -10.72 -10.56 4.50
CA GLU A 315 -10.08 -10.94 5.76
C GLU A 315 -11.01 -10.73 6.95
N LEU A 316 -11.83 -9.66 6.96
CA LEU A 316 -12.89 -9.47 7.95
C LEU A 316 -13.92 -10.62 7.92
N HIS A 317 -14.30 -11.07 6.71
CA HIS A 317 -15.21 -12.20 6.53
C HIS A 317 -14.60 -13.49 7.08
N LYS A 318 -13.35 -13.81 6.72
CA LYS A 318 -12.62 -14.96 7.25
C LYS A 318 -12.51 -14.93 8.78
N ALA A 319 -12.22 -13.76 9.36
CA ALA A 319 -12.17 -13.58 10.80
C ALA A 319 -13.53 -13.81 11.48
N SER A 320 -14.63 -13.42 10.83
CA SER A 320 -15.98 -13.67 11.36
C SER A 320 -16.33 -15.16 11.43
N ASN A 321 -15.74 -16.00 10.57
CA ASN A 321 -16.02 -17.44 10.50
C ASN A 321 -15.45 -18.25 11.69
N VAL A 322 -14.53 -17.68 12.48
CA VAL A 322 -13.97 -18.32 13.69
C VAL A 322 -14.72 -17.95 14.98
N LEU A 323 -16.04 -17.69 14.87
CA LEU A 323 -16.89 -17.33 15.99
C LEU A 323 -17.18 -18.49 16.98
N TYR A 324 -17.27 -18.12 18.26
CA TYR A 324 -17.80 -18.94 19.35
C TYR A 324 -19.28 -18.64 19.61
N PRO A 325 -20.01 -19.52 20.32
CA PRO A 325 -21.39 -19.24 20.72
C PRO A 325 -21.49 -17.91 21.51
N ASN A 326 -22.51 -17.12 21.19
CA ASN A 326 -22.84 -15.82 21.81
C ASN A 326 -21.99 -14.60 21.37
N GLU A 327 -21.12 -14.72 20.38
CA GLU A 327 -20.38 -13.57 19.81
C GLU A 327 -21.22 -12.86 18.73
N SER A 328 -22.21 -12.06 19.16
CA SER A 328 -23.12 -11.36 18.25
C SER A 328 -22.39 -10.44 17.26
N ILE A 329 -21.28 -9.80 17.69
CA ILE A 329 -20.49 -8.93 16.82
C ILE A 329 -19.98 -9.64 15.56
N LEU A 330 -19.52 -10.89 15.69
CA LEU A 330 -19.04 -11.66 14.55
C LEU A 330 -20.18 -12.14 13.65
N VAL A 331 -21.39 -12.36 14.20
CA VAL A 331 -22.58 -12.66 13.39
C VAL A 331 -22.97 -11.46 12.52
N HIS A 332 -22.94 -10.26 13.09
CA HIS A 332 -23.19 -9.03 12.32
C HIS A 332 -22.10 -8.83 11.27
N GLN A 333 -20.83 -9.03 11.65
CA GLN A 333 -19.69 -8.94 10.75
C GLN A 333 -19.82 -9.90 9.55
N GLN A 334 -20.16 -11.15 9.82
CA GLN A 334 -20.35 -12.18 8.80
C GLN A 334 -21.47 -11.79 7.83
N SER A 335 -22.58 -11.23 8.33
CA SER A 335 -23.74 -10.87 7.51
C SER A 335 -23.40 -9.83 6.44
N TRP A 336 -22.85 -8.68 6.84
CA TRP A 336 -22.61 -7.58 5.90
C TRP A 336 -21.43 -7.89 4.97
N THR A 337 -20.38 -8.52 5.49
CA THR A 337 -19.22 -8.89 4.67
C THR A 337 -19.60 -9.92 3.61
N ASN A 338 -20.43 -10.90 3.94
CA ASN A 338 -20.96 -11.86 2.98
C ASN A 338 -21.80 -11.18 1.88
N GLU A 339 -22.70 -10.28 2.26
CA GLU A 339 -23.52 -9.54 1.30
C GLU A 339 -22.66 -8.72 0.31
N PHE A 340 -21.62 -8.05 0.81
CA PHE A 340 -20.68 -7.32 -0.03
C PHE A 340 -19.92 -8.23 -0.99
N LEU A 341 -19.35 -9.33 -0.49
CA LEU A 341 -18.56 -10.26 -1.30
C LEU A 341 -19.40 -10.94 -2.38
N MET A 342 -20.64 -11.33 -2.07
CA MET A 342 -21.58 -11.87 -3.08
C MET A 342 -21.86 -10.87 -4.19
N LYS A 343 -22.11 -9.59 -3.87
CA LYS A 343 -22.33 -8.53 -4.87
C LYS A 343 -21.08 -8.25 -5.70
N SER A 344 -19.89 -8.28 -5.09
CA SER A 344 -18.62 -8.13 -5.81
C SER A 344 -18.44 -9.24 -6.86
N MET A 345 -18.72 -10.50 -6.49
CA MET A 345 -18.63 -11.63 -7.41
C MET A 345 -19.58 -11.53 -8.61
N GLU A 346 -20.80 -11.03 -8.41
CA GLU A 346 -21.74 -10.77 -9.52
C GLU A 346 -21.20 -9.75 -10.53
N SER A 347 -20.40 -8.78 -10.05
CA SER A 347 -19.81 -7.73 -10.87
C SER A 347 -18.47 -8.10 -11.51
N SER A 348 -17.71 -9.00 -10.88
CA SER A 348 -16.38 -9.43 -11.32
C SER A 348 -16.17 -10.93 -11.04
N PRO A 349 -16.61 -11.82 -11.94
CA PRO A 349 -16.63 -13.28 -11.71
C PRO A 349 -15.26 -13.97 -11.71
N ASN A 350 -14.15 -13.21 -11.72
CA ASN A 350 -12.78 -13.72 -11.80
C ASN A 350 -12.00 -13.68 -10.46
N SER A 351 -12.64 -13.32 -9.34
CA SER A 351 -11.99 -13.32 -8.01
C SER A 351 -11.98 -14.73 -7.39
N ALA A 352 -11.09 -15.61 -7.88
CA ALA A 352 -10.99 -17.00 -7.42
C ALA A 352 -10.95 -17.13 -5.88
N ASN A 353 -10.19 -16.26 -5.21
CA ASN A 353 -10.07 -16.25 -3.74
C ASN A 353 -11.39 -15.97 -3.00
N VAL A 354 -12.30 -15.18 -3.58
CA VAL A 354 -13.61 -14.87 -2.97
C VAL A 354 -14.56 -16.02 -3.20
N ASP A 355 -14.57 -16.60 -4.41
CA ASP A 355 -15.39 -17.75 -4.77
C ASP A 355 -15.10 -18.96 -3.86
N ASP A 356 -13.83 -19.25 -3.60
CA ASP A 356 -13.47 -20.36 -2.71
C ASP A 356 -13.88 -20.14 -1.26
N VAL A 357 -13.71 -18.92 -0.74
CA VAL A 357 -14.07 -18.60 0.66
C VAL A 357 -15.57 -18.68 0.89
N LEU A 358 -16.39 -18.24 -0.08
CA LEU A 358 -17.84 -18.30 0.02
C LEU A 358 -18.38 -19.71 -0.19
N ASN A 359 -17.80 -20.49 -1.11
CA ASN A 359 -18.26 -21.84 -1.42
C ASN A 359 -17.78 -22.90 -0.42
N TYR A 360 -16.64 -22.68 0.24
CA TYR A 360 -16.04 -23.62 1.20
C TYR A 360 -15.77 -22.95 2.56
N PRO A 361 -16.81 -22.77 3.39
CA PRO A 361 -16.64 -22.19 4.73
C PRO A 361 -15.73 -23.06 5.59
N PHE A 362 -14.91 -22.43 6.43
CA PHE A 362 -13.93 -23.08 7.33
C PHE A 362 -14.48 -24.25 8.17
N LYS A 363 -15.79 -24.27 8.46
CA LYS A 363 -16.46 -25.32 9.26
C LYS A 363 -16.98 -26.51 8.44
N GLY A 364 -16.90 -26.46 7.11
CA GLY A 364 -17.48 -27.47 6.20
C GLY A 364 -16.48 -28.17 5.28
N ASP A 365 -15.21 -27.82 5.35
CA ASP A 365 -14.18 -28.30 4.42
C ASP A 365 -13.31 -29.40 5.04
N LEU A 366 -12.85 -30.34 4.21
CA LEU A 366 -11.86 -31.34 4.63
C LEU A 366 -10.48 -30.73 4.48
N ASP A 367 -9.70 -30.65 5.55
CA ASP A 367 -8.36 -30.02 5.58
C ASP A 367 -7.50 -30.39 4.36
N ARG A 368 -7.47 -31.67 3.97
CA ARG A 368 -6.69 -32.13 2.81
C ARG A 368 -7.19 -31.62 1.47
N LEU A 369 -8.50 -31.45 1.30
CA LEU A 369 -9.09 -30.86 0.09
C LEU A 369 -8.84 -29.36 0.04
N ALA A 370 -8.96 -28.67 1.19
CA ALA A 370 -8.61 -27.26 1.34
C ALA A 370 -7.15 -27.00 0.95
N HIS A 371 -6.20 -27.75 1.53
CA HIS A 371 -4.78 -27.63 1.21
C HIS A 371 -4.50 -27.91 -0.26
N ARG A 372 -5.15 -28.93 -0.85
CA ARG A 372 -4.98 -29.23 -2.27
C ARG A 372 -5.43 -28.08 -3.17
N ARG A 373 -6.61 -27.50 -2.93
CA ARG A 373 -7.09 -26.32 -3.70
C ARG A 373 -6.15 -25.14 -3.55
N ASN A 374 -5.74 -24.85 -2.30
CA ASN A 374 -4.79 -23.78 -2.03
C ASN A 374 -3.47 -24.00 -2.76
N ILE A 375 -2.93 -25.23 -2.81
CA ILE A 375 -1.71 -25.55 -3.58
C ILE A 375 -1.92 -25.34 -5.09
N GLU A 376 -3.08 -25.75 -5.63
CA GLU A 376 -3.40 -25.60 -7.06
C GLU A 376 -3.58 -24.12 -7.45
N GLN A 377 -4.00 -23.27 -6.52
CA GLN A 377 -4.26 -21.84 -6.72
C GLN A 377 -3.11 -20.93 -6.23
N TYR A 378 -2.13 -21.47 -5.51
CA TYR A 378 -1.06 -20.69 -4.91
C TYR A 378 -0.23 -20.02 -6.00
N CYS A 379 -0.40 -18.71 -6.12
CA CYS A 379 0.41 -17.89 -7.00
C CYS A 379 1.76 -17.62 -6.33
N THR A 380 2.85 -18.03 -6.98
CA THR A 380 4.20 -17.69 -6.52
C THR A 380 4.53 -16.20 -6.70
N ASP A 381 3.77 -15.48 -7.53
CA ASP A 381 3.89 -14.03 -7.73
C ASP A 381 3.02 -13.26 -6.74
N ASN A 382 3.54 -13.05 -5.53
CA ASN A 382 2.91 -12.24 -4.48
C ASN A 382 3.18 -10.74 -4.66
N THR A 383 2.98 -10.23 -5.88
CA THR A 383 3.05 -8.79 -6.13
C THR A 383 1.79 -8.13 -5.58
N ARG A 384 1.96 -7.19 -4.65
CA ARG A 384 0.89 -6.31 -4.17
C ARG A 384 1.11 -4.90 -4.69
N THR A 385 0.02 -4.20 -5.01
CA THR A 385 0.06 -2.84 -5.52
C THR A 385 -0.61 -1.91 -4.52
N LEU A 386 0.19 -1.04 -3.90
CA LEU A 386 -0.29 0.05 -3.04
C LEU A 386 0.06 1.37 -3.72
N LYS A 387 0.87 2.24 -3.10
CA LYS A 387 1.44 3.44 -3.77
C LYS A 387 2.43 3.11 -4.89
N SER A 388 3.10 1.98 -4.74
CA SER A 388 3.83 1.32 -5.81
C SER A 388 3.66 -0.18 -5.64
N SER A 389 3.93 -0.92 -6.70
CA SER A 389 3.96 -2.38 -6.65
C SER A 389 5.22 -2.84 -5.91
N PHE A 390 5.05 -3.84 -5.04
CA PHE A 390 6.15 -4.47 -4.31
C PHE A 390 5.90 -5.98 -4.20
N ARG A 391 6.96 -6.73 -3.91
CA ARG A 391 6.90 -8.17 -3.72
C ARG A 391 7.23 -8.51 -2.28
N PHE A 392 6.45 -9.42 -1.71
CA PHE A 392 6.90 -10.17 -0.55
C PHE A 392 7.83 -11.27 -1.04
N ASN A 393 9.13 -11.03 -0.95
CA ASN A 393 10.06 -12.16 -0.92
C ASN A 393 9.94 -12.74 0.49
N PHE A 394 9.12 -13.78 0.63
CA PHE A 394 9.21 -14.66 1.78
C PHE A 394 10.53 -15.44 1.65
N GLU A 395 11.65 -14.76 1.88
CA GLU A 395 12.87 -15.48 2.17
C GLU A 395 12.60 -16.18 3.51
N PHE A 396 12.56 -17.52 3.48
CA PHE A 396 12.53 -18.35 4.68
C PHE A 396 13.73 -18.10 5.63
N HIS A 397 14.58 -17.10 5.36
CA HIS A 397 15.61 -16.62 6.27
C HIS A 397 15.07 -16.20 7.64
N PHE A 398 13.79 -15.79 7.74
CA PHE A 398 13.15 -15.54 9.04
C PHE A 398 13.03 -16.79 9.92
N PHE A 399 13.13 -17.99 9.34
CA PHE A 399 13.02 -19.27 10.04
C PHE A 399 14.39 -19.92 10.36
N PHE A 400 15.52 -19.30 9.99
CA PHE A 400 16.85 -19.93 10.10
C PHE A 400 17.91 -19.12 10.88
N LEU A 401 17.50 -18.32 11.88
CA LEU A 401 18.44 -17.68 12.82
C LEU A 401 18.43 -18.33 14.20
#